data_AF-A0A1F9CVI7-F1
#
_entry.id   AF-A0A1F9CVI7-F1
#
_cell.length_a   1.000
_cell.length_b   1.000
_cell.length_c   1.000
_cell.angle_alpha   90.00
_cell.angle_beta   90.00
_cell.angle_gamma   90.00
#
_symmetry.space_group_name_H-M   'P 1'
#
loop_
_entity.id
_entity.type
_entity.pdbx_description
1 polymer ?
#
loop_
_entity_poly.entity_id
_entity_poly.type
_entity_poly.pdbx_seq_one_letter_code
_entity_poly.pdbx_strand_id
1 'polypeptide(L)'
;MTAHTAATDAGRILEPLFATAEPDDLSSHVHRQFIGGLGLVLPVILWLIAGSRPSEGLPRWELLGSVSAYYYTGAVAAFVGILVALGVFFFTYRGYNNEYRRRDRVAAIVAGSAAVLVAFFPAGAPNCLSVPSWWTPRTGTIHYISAVVLFCAFSFFSLFLFPKSAAGKRTLYYGRHPGQLVSEVWGAIRS
;
A
#
# COMPACT_ATOMS: atom_id res chain seq x y z
N MET A 1 36.57 -33.69 -25.77
CA MET A 1 35.89 -32.42 -26.13
C MET A 1 34.39 -32.49 -25.79
N THR A 2 34.04 -33.05 -24.62
CA THR A 2 32.65 -33.43 -24.26
C THR A 2 32.24 -32.97 -22.85
N ALA A 3 33.20 -32.76 -21.94
CA ALA A 3 32.93 -32.30 -20.57
C ALA A 3 32.53 -30.81 -20.49
N HIS A 4 33.06 -29.97 -21.39
CA HIS A 4 32.83 -28.52 -21.36
C HIS A 4 31.39 -28.14 -21.78
N THR A 5 30.76 -28.96 -22.61
CA THR A 5 29.41 -28.77 -23.13
C THR A 5 28.34 -29.16 -22.09
N ALA A 6 28.57 -30.24 -21.34
CA ALA A 6 27.65 -30.73 -20.30
C ALA A 6 27.52 -29.77 -19.11
N ALA A 7 28.62 -29.16 -18.65
CA ALA A 7 28.59 -28.18 -17.57
C ALA A 7 27.84 -26.89 -17.96
N THR A 8 27.90 -26.51 -19.23
CA THR A 8 27.21 -25.33 -19.77
C THR A 8 25.70 -25.55 -19.88
N ASP A 9 25.27 -26.76 -20.25
CA ASP A 9 23.85 -27.14 -20.29
C ASP A 9 23.23 -27.25 -18.89
N ALA A 10 23.97 -27.81 -17.92
CA ALA A 10 23.51 -27.89 -16.53
C ALA A 10 23.26 -26.48 -15.93
N GLY A 11 24.16 -25.51 -16.18
CA GLY A 11 23.97 -24.13 -15.73
C GLY A 11 22.72 -23.47 -16.33
N ARG A 12 22.44 -23.74 -17.62
CA ARG A 12 21.29 -23.17 -18.35
C ARG A 12 19.95 -23.77 -17.89
N ILE A 13 19.92 -25.02 -17.44
CA ILE A 13 18.72 -25.69 -16.90
C ILE A 13 18.47 -25.29 -15.44
N LEU A 14 19.52 -25.04 -14.66
CA LEU A 14 19.42 -24.65 -13.25
C LEU A 14 19.14 -23.15 -13.04
N GLU A 15 19.47 -22.27 -13.99
CA GLU A 15 19.15 -20.82 -13.89
C GLU A 15 17.67 -20.51 -13.63
N PRO A 16 16.69 -21.07 -14.37
CA PRO A 16 15.28 -20.87 -14.07
C PRO A 16 14.81 -21.64 -12.82
N LEU A 17 15.59 -22.60 -12.30
CA LEU A 17 15.34 -23.27 -11.01
C LEU A 17 15.66 -22.35 -9.83
N PHE A 18 16.70 -21.54 -9.97
CA PHE A 18 17.15 -20.56 -8.99
C PHE A 18 16.85 -19.10 -9.39
N ALA A 19 15.92 -18.89 -10.32
CA ALA A 19 15.34 -17.57 -10.57
C ALA A 19 14.64 -17.12 -9.29
N THR A 20 15.41 -16.50 -8.41
CA THR A 20 14.92 -15.84 -7.22
C THR A 20 13.87 -14.86 -7.69
N ALA A 21 12.70 -14.85 -7.03
CA ALA A 21 11.68 -13.84 -7.31
C ALA A 21 12.38 -12.48 -7.41
N GLU A 22 12.30 -11.85 -8.58
CA GLU A 22 13.09 -10.65 -8.87
C GLU A 22 12.89 -9.66 -7.72
N PRO A 23 13.96 -9.11 -7.10
CA PRO A 23 13.85 -8.33 -5.88
C PRO A 23 12.88 -7.13 -5.98
N ASP A 24 12.64 -6.62 -7.20
CA ASP A 24 11.66 -5.57 -7.50
C ASP A 24 10.20 -6.00 -7.26
N ASP A 25 9.85 -7.27 -7.51
CA ASP A 25 8.49 -7.80 -7.30
C ASP A 25 8.18 -7.96 -5.81
N LEU A 26 9.13 -8.46 -5.02
CA LEU A 26 8.97 -8.60 -3.57
C LEU A 26 8.83 -7.24 -2.87
N SER A 27 9.69 -6.27 -3.24
CA SER A 27 9.63 -4.90 -2.71
C SER A 27 8.29 -4.25 -3.00
N SER A 28 7.79 -4.38 -4.23
CA SER A 28 6.50 -3.80 -4.60
C SER A 28 5.33 -4.48 -3.89
N HIS A 29 5.40 -5.77 -3.57
CA HIS A 29 4.36 -6.47 -2.79
C HIS A 29 4.24 -5.95 -1.36
N VAL A 30 5.37 -5.79 -0.68
CA VAL A 30 5.43 -5.31 0.70
C VAL A 30 4.84 -3.89 0.80
N HIS A 31 5.18 -2.99 -0.14
CA HIS A 31 4.63 -1.63 -0.17
C HIS A 31 3.09 -1.59 -0.15
N ARG A 32 2.44 -2.47 -0.90
CA ARG A 32 0.97 -2.51 -1.02
C ARG A 32 0.32 -3.01 0.25
N GLN A 33 0.91 -4.02 0.88
CA GLN A 33 0.44 -4.55 2.17
C GLN A 33 0.55 -3.50 3.27
N PHE A 34 1.62 -2.71 3.28
CA PHE A 34 1.75 -1.58 4.19
C PHE A 34 0.71 -0.49 3.93
N ILE A 35 0.50 -0.09 2.67
CA ILE A 35 -0.51 0.93 2.33
C ILE A 35 -1.91 0.47 2.74
N GLY A 36 -2.30 -0.76 2.41
CA GLY A 36 -3.59 -1.33 2.80
C GLY A 36 -3.73 -1.50 4.31
N GLY A 37 -2.68 -2.00 4.97
CA GLY A 37 -2.65 -2.18 6.42
C GLY A 37 -2.79 -0.86 7.18
N LEU A 38 -2.05 0.19 6.77
CA LEU A 38 -2.16 1.52 7.36
C LEU A 38 -3.57 2.10 7.18
N GLY A 39 -4.18 1.94 6.00
CA GLY A 39 -5.54 2.40 5.75
C GLY A 39 -6.61 1.72 6.61
N LEU A 40 -6.47 0.41 6.86
CA LEU A 40 -7.39 -0.36 7.70
C LEU A 40 -7.19 -0.10 9.20
N VAL A 41 -5.94 0.08 9.64
CA VAL A 41 -5.60 0.30 11.05
C VAL A 41 -5.91 1.73 11.50
N LEU A 42 -5.84 2.70 10.59
CA LEU A 42 -6.08 4.12 10.86
C LEU A 42 -7.33 4.38 11.74
N PRO A 43 -8.56 4.01 11.36
CA PRO A 43 -9.75 4.32 12.15
C PRO A 43 -9.72 3.73 13.57
N VAL A 44 -9.15 2.54 13.75
CA VAL A 44 -9.05 1.87 15.05
C VAL A 44 -8.08 2.62 15.97
N ILE A 45 -6.90 2.99 15.46
CA ILE A 45 -5.91 3.76 16.23
C ILE A 45 -6.48 5.13 16.63
N LEU A 46 -7.18 5.81 15.73
CA LEU A 46 -7.77 7.12 16.02
C LEU A 46 -8.81 7.03 17.12
N TRP A 47 -9.70 6.04 17.06
CA TRP A 47 -10.72 5.81 18.08
C TRP A 47 -10.10 5.51 19.46
N LEU A 48 -9.07 4.66 19.52
CA LEU A 48 -8.37 4.35 20.77
C LEU A 48 -7.68 5.58 21.37
N ILE A 49 -6.98 6.37 20.54
CA ILE A 49 -6.28 7.57 21.02
C ILE A 49 -7.29 8.64 21.47
N ALA A 50 -8.35 8.90 20.70
CA ALA A 50 -9.36 9.87 21.09
C ALA A 50 -10.12 9.45 22.37
N GLY A 51 -10.40 8.16 22.55
CA GLY A 51 -11.02 7.64 23.77
C GLY A 51 -10.10 7.71 24.99
N SER A 52 -8.78 7.61 24.81
CA SER A 52 -7.79 7.78 25.89
C SER A 52 -7.45 9.25 26.18
N ARG A 53 -7.64 10.15 25.21
CA ARG A 53 -7.38 11.60 25.32
C ARG A 53 -8.66 12.38 25.02
N PRO A 54 -9.54 12.55 26.02
CA PRO A 54 -10.81 13.24 25.87
C PRO A 54 -10.60 14.65 25.31
N SER A 55 -11.50 15.06 24.42
CA SER A 55 -11.51 16.41 23.83
C SER A 55 -12.74 17.13 24.35
N GLU A 56 -12.59 18.37 24.80
CA GLU A 56 -13.71 19.15 25.35
C GLU A 56 -14.82 19.29 24.30
N GLY A 57 -16.08 19.09 24.71
CA GLY A 57 -17.23 19.13 23.81
C GLY A 57 -17.55 17.81 23.09
N LEU A 58 -16.77 16.75 23.28
CA LEU A 58 -17.09 15.41 22.78
C LEU A 58 -17.21 14.37 23.92
N PRO A 59 -18.26 13.53 23.89
CA PRO A 59 -18.33 12.32 24.70
C PRO A 59 -17.14 11.38 24.49
N ARG A 60 -16.74 10.72 25.58
CA ARG A 60 -15.62 9.78 25.56
C ARG A 60 -16.03 8.49 24.82
N TRP A 61 -15.11 7.94 24.03
CA TRP A 61 -15.28 6.69 23.26
C TRP A 61 -16.36 6.74 22.16
N GLU A 62 -16.84 7.94 21.81
CA GLU A 62 -17.82 8.10 20.75
C GLU A 62 -17.18 7.93 19.35
N LEU A 63 -17.94 7.33 18.44
CA LEU A 63 -17.58 7.25 17.03
C LEU A 63 -17.97 8.56 16.34
N LEU A 64 -16.97 9.30 15.85
CA LEU A 64 -17.21 10.52 15.10
C LEU A 64 -17.78 10.21 13.70
N GLY A 65 -18.56 11.15 13.15
CA GLY A 65 -19.23 10.98 11.84
C GLY A 65 -18.30 10.90 10.62
N SER A 66 -17.00 11.11 10.79
CA SER A 66 -16.00 10.84 9.76
C SER A 66 -14.62 10.59 10.37
N VAL A 67 -13.74 9.89 9.64
CA VAL A 67 -12.33 9.67 10.02
C VAL A 67 -11.60 11.01 10.17
N SER A 68 -11.88 11.97 9.29
CA SER A 68 -11.24 13.29 9.32
C SER A 68 -11.68 14.16 10.51
N ALA A 69 -12.80 13.86 11.16
CA ALA A 69 -13.23 14.60 12.34
C ALA A 69 -12.29 14.38 13.55
N TYR A 70 -11.53 13.27 13.56
CA TYR A 70 -10.48 13.01 14.55
C TYR A 70 -9.33 14.02 14.49
N TYR A 71 -9.23 14.85 13.44
CA TYR A 71 -8.34 16.01 13.38
C TYR A 71 -8.55 16.98 14.55
N TYR A 72 -9.77 17.05 15.08
CA TYR A 72 -10.15 17.95 16.16
C TYR A 72 -10.06 17.31 17.55
N THR A 73 -9.44 16.13 17.65
CA THR A 73 -9.34 15.38 18.89
C THR A 73 -7.88 15.20 19.33
N GLY A 74 -7.67 14.63 20.51
CA GLY A 74 -6.34 14.19 20.96
C GLY A 74 -5.62 13.19 20.03
N ALA A 75 -6.30 12.66 19.01
CA ALA A 75 -5.74 11.77 17.99
C ALA A 75 -5.13 12.48 16.77
N VAL A 76 -5.16 13.81 16.70
CA VAL A 76 -4.67 14.59 15.53
C VAL A 76 -3.25 14.23 15.10
N ALA A 77 -2.33 14.03 16.04
CA ALA A 77 -0.94 13.69 15.73
C ALA A 77 -0.84 12.33 15.01
N ALA A 78 -1.66 11.35 15.40
CA ALA A 78 -1.72 10.04 14.75
C ALA A 78 -2.39 10.13 13.37
N PHE A 79 -3.48 10.91 13.26
CA PHE A 79 -4.17 11.15 11.99
C PHE A 79 -3.21 11.74 10.94
N VAL A 80 -2.57 12.86 11.28
CA VAL A 80 -1.62 13.55 10.39
C VAL A 80 -0.40 12.68 10.12
N GLY A 81 0.17 12.06 11.15
CA GLY A 81 1.37 11.22 11.02
C GLY A 81 1.16 10.03 10.09
N ILE A 82 0.04 9.31 10.21
CA ILE A 82 -0.27 8.16 9.35
C ILE A 82 -0.53 8.61 7.90
N LEU A 83 -1.23 9.72 7.67
CA LEU A 83 -1.46 10.24 6.32
C LEU A 83 -0.18 10.72 5.64
N VAL A 84 0.72 11.37 6.38
CA VAL A 84 2.05 11.74 5.87
C VAL A 84 2.87 10.50 5.54
N ALA A 85 2.87 9.49 6.42
CA ALA A 85 3.56 8.22 6.17
C ALA A 85 3.00 7.53 4.91
N LEU A 86 1.68 7.45 4.76
CA LEU A 86 1.01 6.98 3.55
C LEU A 86 1.46 7.75 2.31
N GLY A 87 1.54 9.08 2.40
CA GLY A 87 2.04 9.94 1.34
C GLY A 87 3.45 9.56 0.90
N VAL A 88 4.37 9.40 1.84
CA VAL A 88 5.75 8.96 1.59
C VAL A 88 5.78 7.59 0.93
N PHE A 89 5.05 6.60 1.46
CA PHE A 89 4.96 5.26 0.86
C PHE A 89 4.45 5.30 -0.57
N PHE A 90 3.42 6.11 -0.85
CA PHE A 90 2.92 6.31 -2.20
C PHE A 90 3.96 6.95 -3.13
N PHE A 91 4.71 7.96 -2.69
CA PHE A 91 5.76 8.57 -3.51
C PHE A 91 6.93 7.63 -3.81
N THR A 92 7.24 6.73 -2.87
CA THR A 92 8.29 5.72 -3.04
C THR A 92 7.88 4.56 -3.95
N TYR A 93 6.58 4.38 -4.21
CA TYR A 93 6.07 3.32 -5.06
C TYR A 93 6.52 3.50 -6.53
N ARG A 94 7.28 2.55 -7.06
CA ARG A 94 7.89 2.62 -8.40
C ARG A 94 7.00 2.09 -9.54
N GLY A 95 5.84 1.50 -9.24
CA GLY A 95 4.99 0.81 -10.21
C GLY A 95 5.45 -0.62 -10.49
N TYR A 96 4.55 -1.47 -10.98
CA TYR A 96 4.86 -2.87 -11.31
C TYR A 96 5.58 -2.96 -12.66
N ASN A 97 6.38 -4.01 -12.89
CA ASN A 97 7.01 -4.27 -14.19
C ASN A 97 6.00 -4.84 -15.22
N ASN A 98 4.96 -4.06 -15.53
CA ASN A 98 3.95 -4.38 -16.55
C ASN A 98 3.77 -3.21 -17.53
N GLU A 99 2.98 -3.42 -18.59
CA GLU A 99 2.61 -2.41 -19.58
C GLU A 99 2.03 -1.13 -18.96
N TYR A 100 1.41 -1.23 -17.77
CA TYR A 100 0.76 -0.13 -17.06
C TYR A 100 1.65 0.57 -16.03
N ARG A 101 2.95 0.26 -15.95
CA ARG A 101 3.89 0.83 -14.96
C ARG A 101 3.79 2.34 -14.79
N ARG A 102 3.69 3.07 -15.90
CA ARG A 102 3.58 4.54 -15.89
C ARG A 102 2.27 5.02 -15.25
N ARG A 103 1.16 4.34 -15.53
CA ARG A 103 -0.16 4.68 -14.97
C ARG A 103 -0.18 4.41 -13.46
N ASP A 104 0.36 3.26 -13.05
CA ASP A 104 0.50 2.89 -11.64
C ASP A 104 1.34 3.91 -10.87
N ARG A 105 2.42 4.42 -11.48
CA ARG A 105 3.28 5.45 -10.87
C ARG A 105 2.55 6.80 -10.74
N VAL A 106 1.84 7.24 -11.78
CA VAL A 106 1.05 8.49 -11.72
C VAL A 106 -0.05 8.38 -10.66
N ALA A 107 -0.77 7.26 -10.62
CA ALA A 107 -1.79 7.00 -9.61
C ALA A 107 -1.22 7.08 -8.19
N ALA A 108 -0.02 6.52 -7.96
CA ALA A 108 0.64 6.60 -6.66
C ALA A 108 1.07 8.03 -6.31
N ILE A 109 1.61 8.82 -7.24
CA ILE A 109 1.94 10.22 -6.99
C ILE A 109 0.68 11.02 -6.62
N VAL A 110 -0.41 10.84 -7.37
CA VAL A 110 -1.70 11.49 -7.10
C VAL A 110 -2.23 11.09 -5.72
N ALA A 111 -2.18 9.81 -5.37
CA ALA A 111 -2.58 9.31 -4.07
C ALA A 111 -1.73 9.89 -2.93
N GLY A 112 -0.41 9.98 -3.13
CA GLY A 112 0.50 10.54 -2.14
C GLY A 112 0.25 12.04 -1.91
N SER A 113 0.05 12.81 -2.98
CA SER A 113 -0.33 14.22 -2.89
C SER A 113 -1.68 14.39 -2.19
N ALA A 114 -2.67 13.56 -2.52
CA ALA A 114 -3.97 13.59 -1.87
C ALA A 114 -3.87 13.30 -0.36
N ALA A 115 -3.08 12.30 0.05
CA ALA A 115 -2.86 11.99 1.46
C ALA A 115 -2.24 13.17 2.23
N VAL A 116 -1.22 13.82 1.65
CA VAL A 116 -0.59 15.01 2.23
C VAL A 116 -1.61 16.16 2.33
N LEU A 117 -2.40 16.42 1.29
CA LEU A 117 -3.42 17.47 1.34
C LEU A 117 -4.47 17.21 2.43
N VAL A 118 -4.94 15.98 2.60
CA VAL A 118 -5.87 15.61 3.69
C VAL A 118 -5.21 15.85 5.07
N ALA A 119 -3.91 15.58 5.20
CA ALA A 119 -3.17 15.75 6.45
C ALA A 119 -2.96 17.22 6.85
N PHE A 120 -2.75 18.12 5.88
CA PHE A 120 -2.41 19.52 6.16
C PHE A 120 -3.60 20.49 6.04
N PHE A 121 -4.68 20.09 5.36
CA PHE A 121 -5.90 20.89 5.24
C PHE A 121 -6.99 20.24 6.08
N PRO A 122 -7.40 20.79 7.24
CA PRO A 122 -8.45 20.21 8.07
C PRO A 122 -9.81 20.17 7.36
N ALA A 123 -10.62 19.15 7.67
CA ALA A 123 -12.04 19.11 7.31
C ALA A 123 -12.83 20.22 8.05
N GLY A 124 -14.15 20.26 7.93
CA GLY A 124 -14.96 21.05 8.86
C GLY A 124 -14.92 20.44 10.27
N ALA A 125 -14.94 21.27 11.31
CA ALA A 125 -15.08 20.79 12.68
C ALA A 125 -16.50 20.27 12.94
N PRO A 126 -16.67 19.23 13.78
CA PRO A 126 -17.96 18.91 14.38
C PRO A 126 -18.56 20.13 15.08
N ASN A 127 -19.90 20.22 15.15
CA ASN A 127 -20.62 21.41 15.65
C ASN A 127 -20.23 21.85 17.07
N CYS A 128 -19.61 20.98 17.87
CA CYS A 128 -19.17 21.24 19.23
C CYS A 128 -17.68 21.66 19.36
N LEU A 129 -16.93 21.68 18.25
CA LEU A 129 -15.49 21.96 18.23
C LEU A 129 -15.18 23.17 17.36
N SER A 130 -14.06 23.82 17.67
CA SER A 130 -13.60 25.01 16.94
C SER A 130 -12.62 24.66 15.82
N VAL A 131 -12.74 25.37 14.70
CA VAL A 131 -11.76 25.33 13.62
C VAL A 131 -10.57 26.27 13.92
N PRO A 132 -9.38 26.03 13.36
CA PRO A 132 -8.28 26.99 13.44
C PRO A 132 -8.67 28.37 12.88
N SER A 133 -8.08 29.44 13.40
CA SER A 133 -8.40 30.83 12.98
C SER A 133 -8.15 31.12 11.50
N TRP A 134 -7.24 30.37 10.87
CA TRP A 134 -6.92 30.47 9.45
C TRP A 134 -7.79 29.58 8.56
N TRP A 135 -8.64 28.74 9.15
CA TRP A 135 -9.48 27.82 8.40
C TRP A 135 -10.54 28.60 7.61
N THR A 136 -10.74 28.20 6.36
CA THR A 136 -11.74 28.79 5.48
C THR A 136 -12.56 27.68 4.79
N PRO A 137 -13.75 27.98 4.24
CA PRO A 137 -14.49 27.01 3.44
C PRO A 137 -13.66 26.41 2.29
N ARG A 138 -12.72 27.19 1.72
CA ARG A 138 -11.79 26.70 0.70
C ARG A 138 -10.89 25.58 1.23
N THR A 139 -10.40 25.69 2.47
CA THR A 139 -9.63 24.64 3.15
C THR A 139 -10.44 23.35 3.24
N GLY A 140 -11.71 23.45 3.67
CA GLY A 140 -12.63 22.32 3.72
C GLY A 140 -12.87 21.68 2.35
N THR A 141 -13.02 22.47 1.29
CA THR A 141 -13.15 21.96 -0.09
C THR A 141 -11.90 21.22 -0.55
N ILE A 142 -10.71 21.78 -0.30
CA ILE A 142 -9.43 21.13 -0.63
C ILE A 142 -9.33 19.79 0.09
N HIS A 143 -9.67 19.74 1.39
CA HIS A 143 -9.70 18.51 2.16
C HIS A 143 -10.64 17.49 1.53
N TYR A 144 -11.89 17.87 1.25
CA TYR A 144 -12.91 16.95 0.75
C TYR A 144 -12.54 16.36 -0.61
N ILE A 145 -12.10 17.18 -1.56
CA ILE A 145 -11.65 16.71 -2.87
C ILE A 145 -10.47 15.75 -2.72
N SER A 146 -9.50 16.11 -1.88
CA SER A 146 -8.31 15.28 -1.64
C SER A 146 -8.69 13.95 -0.98
N ALA A 147 -9.63 13.95 -0.04
CA ALA A 147 -10.13 12.74 0.60
C ALA A 147 -10.81 11.82 -0.42
N VAL A 148 -11.68 12.35 -1.29
CA VAL A 148 -12.30 11.57 -2.37
C VAL A 148 -11.23 10.94 -3.27
N VAL A 149 -10.23 11.71 -3.69
CA VAL A 149 -9.12 11.19 -4.51
C VAL A 149 -8.36 10.09 -3.77
N LEU A 150 -8.07 10.27 -2.48
CA LEU A 150 -7.37 9.29 -1.66
C LEU A 150 -8.18 7.98 -1.52
N PHE A 151 -9.48 8.05 -1.24
CA PHE A 151 -10.35 6.88 -1.13
C PHE A 151 -10.51 6.15 -2.48
N CYS A 152 -10.63 6.90 -3.58
CA CYS A 152 -10.62 6.32 -4.92
C CYS A 152 -9.29 5.61 -5.21
N ALA A 153 -8.16 6.19 -4.82
CA ALA A 153 -6.85 5.56 -4.96
C ALA A 153 -6.76 4.27 -4.13
N PHE A 154 -7.17 4.28 -2.85
CA PHE A 154 -7.22 3.06 -2.04
C PHE A 154 -8.10 1.98 -2.66
N SER A 155 -9.25 2.36 -3.21
CA SER A 155 -10.14 1.44 -3.92
C SER A 155 -9.46 0.86 -5.17
N PHE A 156 -8.79 1.70 -5.97
CA PHE A 156 -8.02 1.26 -7.13
C PHE A 156 -6.89 0.29 -6.75
N PHE A 157 -6.06 0.64 -5.76
CA PHE A 157 -4.97 -0.23 -5.30
C PHE A 157 -5.51 -1.53 -4.71
N SER A 158 -6.64 -1.48 -4.01
CA SER A 158 -7.25 -2.67 -3.41
C SER A 158 -7.82 -3.63 -4.47
N LEU A 159 -8.53 -3.11 -5.47
CA LEU A 159 -9.20 -3.91 -6.48
C LEU A 159 -8.24 -4.43 -7.56
N PHE A 160 -7.26 -3.64 -7.99
CA PHE A 160 -6.45 -4.00 -9.16
C PHE A 160 -5.07 -4.54 -8.83
N LEU A 161 -4.53 -4.23 -7.64
CA LEU A 161 -3.14 -4.54 -7.30
C LEU A 161 -2.98 -5.71 -6.33
N PHE A 162 -3.97 -5.96 -5.46
CA PHE A 162 -3.97 -7.16 -4.61
C PHE A 162 -4.25 -8.46 -5.38
N PRO A 163 -5.18 -8.53 -6.36
CA PRO A 163 -5.41 -9.77 -7.11
C PRO A 163 -4.18 -10.21 -7.92
N LYS A 164 -3.40 -9.26 -8.43
CA LYS A 164 -2.15 -9.54 -9.17
C LYS A 164 -1.09 -10.20 -8.29
N SER A 165 -1.11 -9.96 -6.97
CA SER A 165 -0.24 -10.65 -5.99
C SER A 165 -0.50 -12.14 -5.87
N ALA A 166 -1.77 -12.54 -5.93
CA ALA A 166 -2.15 -13.93 -5.82
C ALA A 166 -1.84 -14.69 -7.12
N ALA A 167 -2.02 -14.04 -8.26
CA ALA A 167 -1.76 -14.63 -9.58
C ALA A 167 -0.26 -14.95 -9.79
N GLY A 168 0.66 -14.04 -9.44
CA GLY A 168 2.11 -14.27 -9.59
C GLY A 168 2.62 -15.46 -8.78
N LYS A 169 2.15 -15.62 -7.53
CA LYS A 169 2.47 -16.80 -6.71
C LYS A 169 1.93 -18.10 -7.30
N ARG A 170 0.75 -18.05 -7.94
CA ARG A 170 0.09 -19.22 -8.54
C ARG A 170 0.78 -19.69 -9.83
N THR A 171 1.26 -18.76 -10.66
CA THR A 171 1.98 -19.09 -11.90
C THR A 171 3.35 -19.70 -11.65
N LEU A 172 4.12 -19.22 -10.66
CA LEU A 172 5.39 -19.83 -10.28
C LEU A 172 5.23 -21.27 -9.76
N TYR A 173 4.12 -21.57 -9.10
CA TYR A 173 3.83 -22.90 -8.57
C TYR A 173 3.27 -23.87 -9.63
N TYR A 174 2.57 -23.35 -10.66
CA TYR A 174 1.92 -24.17 -11.70
C TYR A 174 2.79 -24.36 -12.96
N GLY A 175 3.72 -23.45 -13.25
CA GLY A 175 4.62 -23.54 -14.41
C GLY A 175 5.67 -24.65 -14.31
N ARG A 176 5.80 -25.31 -13.15
CA ARG A 176 6.72 -26.41 -12.91
C ARG A 176 5.95 -27.55 -12.26
N HIS A 177 5.49 -28.50 -13.06
CA HIS A 177 4.84 -29.70 -12.53
C HIS A 177 5.82 -30.42 -11.58
N PRO A 178 5.38 -30.89 -10.39
CA PRO A 178 6.27 -31.56 -9.44
C PRO A 178 7.01 -32.77 -10.06
N GLY A 179 6.37 -33.43 -11.03
CA GLY A 179 6.97 -34.53 -11.78
C GLY A 179 8.14 -34.12 -12.69
N GLN A 180 8.12 -32.91 -13.26
CA GLN A 180 9.20 -32.42 -14.12
C GLN A 180 10.46 -32.07 -13.31
N LEU A 181 10.28 -31.46 -12.13
CA LEU A 181 11.36 -31.22 -11.17
C LEU A 181 12.09 -32.49 -10.78
N VAL A 182 11.33 -33.52 -10.44
CA VAL A 182 11.88 -34.80 -9.99
C VAL A 182 12.57 -35.50 -11.16
N SER A 183 12.01 -35.44 -12.38
CA SER A 183 12.64 -36.06 -13.56
C SER A 183 13.90 -35.35 -14.02
N GLU A 184 13.98 -34.02 -13.93
CA GLU A 184 15.18 -33.27 -14.30
C GLU A 184 16.32 -33.46 -13.29
N VAL A 185 16.02 -33.44 -11.98
CA VAL A 185 17.01 -33.70 -10.93
C VAL A 185 17.53 -35.15 -11.02
N TRP A 186 16.64 -36.13 -11.26
CA TRP A 186 17.08 -37.51 -11.47
C TRP A 186 17.85 -37.69 -12.79
N GLY A 187 17.48 -36.95 -13.84
CA GLY A 187 18.22 -36.95 -15.11
C GLY A 187 19.66 -36.47 -14.94
N ALA A 188 19.85 -35.37 -14.19
CA ALA A 188 21.17 -34.79 -13.91
C ALA A 188 22.04 -35.62 -12.96
N ILE A 189 21.44 -36.41 -12.06
CA ILE A 189 22.17 -37.33 -11.17
C ILE A 189 22.63 -38.60 -11.90
N ARG A 190 21.95 -39.00 -12.98
CA ARG A 190 22.29 -40.21 -13.78
C ARG A 190 23.21 -39.95 -14.97
N SER A 191 23.48 -38.70 -15.33
CA SER A 191 24.39 -38.29 -16.40
C SER A 191 25.79 -38.00 -15.88
#